data_AF-A0A1F8VH43-F1
#
_entry.id   AF-A0A1F8VH43-F1
#
_cell.length_a   1.000
_cell.length_b   1.000
_cell.length_c   1.000
_cell.angle_alpha   90.00
_cell.angle_beta   90.00
_cell.angle_gamma   90.00
#
_symmetry.space_group_name_H-M   'P 1'
#
loop_
_entity.id
_entity.type
_entity.pdbx_description
1 polymer ?
#
loop_
_entity_poly.entity_id
_entity_poly.type
_entity_poly.pdbx_seq_one_letter_code
_entity_poly.pdbx_strand_id
1 'polypeptide(L)'
;MGIVKISDQMHENLRVAGSALSRSINAQAEHWMRVGMLIEMYPELNHREISQLLIRAELAGGLDIAGAVSGLAGKLPTAAPAAVGKH
;
A
#
# COMPACT_ATOMS: atom_id res chain seq x y z
N MET A 1 4.65 17.82 -5.19
CA MET A 1 3.67 16.74 -4.98
C MET A 1 2.44 17.05 -5.84
N GLY A 2 2.01 16.14 -6.72
CA GLY A 2 0.76 16.35 -7.49
C GLY A 2 -0.44 16.21 -6.56
N ILE A 3 -1.32 17.22 -6.53
CA ILE A 3 -2.55 17.17 -5.72
C ILE A 3 -3.60 16.43 -6.54
N VAL A 4 -4.01 15.26 -6.07
CA VAL A 4 -5.16 14.54 -6.66
C VAL A 4 -6.43 15.20 -6.16
N LYS A 5 -7.25 15.72 -7.08
CA LYS A 5 -8.57 16.27 -6.74
C LYS A 5 -9.56 15.12 -6.54
N ILE A 6 -10.23 15.11 -5.40
CA ILE A 6 -11.35 14.22 -5.10
C ILE A 6 -12.59 15.07 -4.82
N SER A 7 -13.78 14.54 -5.07
CA SER A 7 -15.03 15.26 -4.77
C SER A 7 -15.21 15.44 -3.27
N ASP A 8 -15.88 16.53 -2.87
CA ASP A 8 -16.16 16.81 -1.45
C ASP A 8 -16.91 15.66 -0.77
N GLN A 9 -17.86 15.05 -1.48
CA GLN A 9 -18.59 13.88 -0.99
C GLN A 9 -17.67 12.68 -0.74
N MET A 10 -16.70 12.44 -1.62
CA MET A 10 -15.76 11.32 -1.44
C MET A 10 -14.78 11.60 -0.30
N HIS A 11 -14.31 12.84 -0.16
CA HIS A 11 -13.48 13.26 0.95
C HIS A 11 -14.19 13.05 2.30
N GLU A 12 -15.48 13.39 2.37
CA GLU A 12 -16.30 13.17 3.56
C GLU A 12 -16.50 11.68 3.87
N ASN A 13 -16.76 10.85 2.86
CA ASN A 13 -16.86 9.40 3.03
C ASN A 13 -15.54 8.79 3.55
N LEU A 14 -14.39 9.23 3.03
CA LEU A 14 -13.07 8.80 3.50
C LEU A 14 -12.82 9.22 4.95
N ARG A 15 -13.27 10.42 5.35
CA ARG A 15 -13.17 10.90 6.74
C ARG A 15 -13.96 10.01 7.70
N VAL A 16 -15.20 9.68 7.36
CA VAL A 16 -16.04 8.79 8.19
C VAL A 16 -15.43 7.40 8.30
N ALA A 17 -15.01 6.81 7.17
CA ALA A 17 -14.39 5.49 7.14
C ALA A 17 -13.06 5.46 7.92
N GLY A 18 -12.23 6.50 7.77
CA GLY A 18 -10.97 6.64 8.50
C GLY A 18 -11.18 6.64 10.01
N SER A 19 -12.13 7.45 10.51
CA SER A 19 -12.50 7.44 11.93
C SER A 19 -12.97 6.07 12.42
N ALA A 20 -13.81 5.37 11.64
CA ALA A 20 -14.30 4.04 12.02
C ALA A 20 -13.20 2.96 12.05
N LEU A 21 -12.22 3.06 11.13
CA LEU A 21 -11.12 2.11 10.99
C LEU A 21 -9.84 2.54 11.74
N SER A 22 -9.90 3.61 12.52
CA SER A 22 -8.76 4.19 13.25
C SER A 22 -7.57 4.51 12.32
N ARG A 23 -7.86 5.11 11.15
CA ARG A 23 -6.88 5.53 10.13
C ARG A 23 -7.08 7.00 9.75
N SER A 24 -6.00 7.68 9.36
CA SER A 24 -6.11 9.03 8.79
C SER A 24 -6.76 8.99 7.40
N ILE A 25 -7.28 10.14 6.94
CA ILE A 25 -7.88 10.26 5.58
C ILE A 25 -6.85 9.85 4.51
N ASN A 26 -5.61 10.29 4.64
CA ASN A 26 -4.54 9.95 3.71
C ASN A 26 -4.23 8.45 3.73
N ALA A 27 -4.15 7.83 4.92
CA ALA A 27 -3.94 6.38 5.03
C ALA A 27 -5.10 5.58 4.44
N GLN A 28 -6.33 6.08 4.55
CA GLN A 28 -7.51 5.46 3.94
C GLN A 28 -7.49 5.58 2.41
N ALA A 29 -7.13 6.76 1.89
CA ALA A 29 -6.98 6.98 0.45
C ALA A 29 -5.88 6.10 -0.14
N GLU A 30 -4.71 6.07 0.51
CA GLU A 30 -3.58 5.24 0.11
C GLU A 30 -3.92 3.75 0.13
N HIS A 31 -4.63 3.27 1.17
CA HIS A 31 -5.11 1.90 1.23
C HIS A 31 -5.97 1.54 0.01
N TRP A 32 -6.95 2.38 -0.34
CA TRP A 32 -7.81 2.14 -1.49
C TRP A 32 -7.07 2.22 -2.84
N MET A 33 -6.10 3.12 -2.96
CA MET A 33 -5.24 3.17 -4.15
C MET A 33 -4.46 1.86 -4.32
N ARG A 34 -3.83 1.36 -3.25
CA ARG A 34 -3.08 0.09 -3.30
C ARG A 34 -4.00 -1.11 -3.60
N VAL A 35 -5.18 -1.17 -2.98
CA VAL A 35 -6.18 -2.20 -3.26
C VAL A 35 -6.61 -2.17 -4.73
N GLY A 36 -6.95 -1.00 -5.27
CA GLY A 36 -7.37 -0.85 -6.66
C GLY A 36 -6.30 -1.28 -7.65
N MET A 37 -5.04 -0.90 -7.41
CA MET A 37 -3.93 -1.32 -8.27
C MET A 37 -3.69 -2.82 -8.24
N LEU A 38 -3.77 -3.46 -7.06
CA LEU A 38 -3.62 -4.91 -6.94
C LEU A 38 -4.77 -5.65 -7.62
N ILE A 39 -6.00 -5.16 -7.53
CA ILE A 39 -7.15 -5.75 -8.22
C ILE A 39 -6.98 -5.67 -9.74
N GLU A 40 -6.47 -4.53 -10.26
CA GLU A 40 -6.22 -4.38 -11.70
C GLU A 40 -5.13 -5.34 -12.21
N MET A 41 -4.08 -5.58 -11.41
CA MET A 41 -2.97 -6.48 -11.78
C MET A 41 -3.29 -7.96 -11.60
N TYR A 42 -4.15 -8.29 -10.64
CA TYR A 42 -4.47 -9.66 -10.25
C TYR A 42 -6.00 -9.84 -10.21
N PRO A 43 -6.70 -9.75 -11.35
CA PRO A 43 -8.17 -9.77 -11.42
C PRO A 43 -8.80 -11.08 -10.94
N GLU A 44 -8.03 -12.16 -10.89
CA GLU A 44 -8.43 -13.46 -10.38
C GLU A 44 -8.46 -13.55 -8.84
N LEU A 45 -7.80 -12.62 -8.14
CA LEU A 45 -7.73 -12.64 -6.68
C LEU A 45 -8.94 -11.97 -6.06
N ASN A 46 -9.45 -12.58 -5.00
CA ASN A 46 -10.52 -11.99 -4.19
C ASN A 46 -9.97 -11.00 -3.14
N HIS A 47 -10.85 -10.21 -2.54
CA HIS A 47 -10.47 -9.19 -1.56
C HIS A 47 -9.66 -9.74 -0.36
N ARG A 48 -9.92 -10.99 0.08
CA ARG A 48 -9.16 -11.62 1.17
C ARG A 48 -7.72 -11.87 0.76
N GLU A 49 -7.49 -12.33 -0.46
CA GLU A 49 -6.15 -12.58 -1.01
C GLU A 49 -5.38 -11.28 -1.23
N ILE A 50 -6.04 -10.26 -1.77
CA ILE A 50 -5.48 -8.90 -1.91
C ILE A 50 -5.07 -8.34 -0.54
N SER A 51 -5.90 -8.53 0.48
CA SER A 51 -5.58 -8.10 1.86
C SER A 51 -4.35 -8.83 2.42
N GLN A 52 -4.21 -10.12 2.16
CA GLN A 52 -3.03 -10.89 2.57
C GLN A 52 -1.77 -10.43 1.84
N LEU A 53 -1.86 -10.11 0.55
CA LEU A 53 -0.74 -9.53 -0.21
C LEU A 53 -0.29 -8.20 0.37
N LEU A 54 -1.24 -7.31 0.73
CA LEU A 54 -0.92 -6.03 1.37
C LEU A 54 -0.18 -6.22 2.70
N ILE A 55 -0.63 -7.15 3.54
CA ILE A 55 0.03 -7.45 4.82
C ILE A 55 1.44 -7.99 4.59
N ARG A 56 1.62 -8.91 3.64
CA ARG A 56 2.94 -9.46 3.30
C ARG A 56 3.90 -8.39 2.79
N ALA A 57 3.41 -7.48 1.93
CA ALA A 57 4.19 -6.37 1.44
C ALA A 57 4.62 -5.42 2.58
N GLU A 58 3.70 -5.08 3.49
CA GLU A 58 4.02 -4.24 4.64
C GLU A 58 5.08 -4.87 5.55
N LEU A 59 4.93 -6.17 5.86
CA LEU A 59 5.93 -6.93 6.64
C LEU A 59 7.30 -7.00 5.93
N ALA A 60 7.31 -6.90 4.60
CA ALA A 60 8.53 -6.87 3.81
C ALA A 60 9.18 -5.47 3.76
N GLY A 61 8.54 -4.42 4.31
CA GLY A 61 9.05 -3.05 4.30
C GLY A 61 8.29 -2.09 3.37
N GLY A 62 7.09 -2.48 2.94
CA GLY A 62 6.19 -1.67 2.13
C GLY A 62 5.90 -2.28 0.76
N LEU A 63 4.83 -1.81 0.13
CA LEU A 63 4.43 -2.25 -1.21
C LEU A 63 5.14 -1.43 -2.29
N ASP A 64 6.15 -2.04 -2.94
CA ASP A 64 6.70 -1.52 -4.20
C ASP A 64 5.77 -1.86 -5.37
N ILE A 65 4.84 -0.95 -5.64
CA ILE A 65 3.90 -1.04 -6.75
C ILE A 65 4.63 -1.09 -8.11
N ALA A 66 5.74 -0.35 -8.28
CA ALA A 66 6.47 -0.35 -9.54
C ALA A 66 7.13 -1.72 -9.79
N GLY A 67 7.70 -2.32 -8.75
CA GLY A 67 8.21 -3.69 -8.79
C GLY A 67 7.12 -4.74 -9.03
N ALA A 68 5.93 -4.55 -8.46
CA ALA A 68 4.77 -5.42 -8.68
C ALA A 68 4.27 -5.39 -10.14
N VAL A 69 4.13 -4.19 -10.73
CA VAL A 69 3.70 -4.00 -12.13
C VAL A 69 4.75 -4.56 -13.11
N SER A 70 6.04 -4.44 -12.79
CA SER A 70 7.12 -4.88 -13.70
C SER A 70 7.41 -6.38 -13.66
N GLY A 71 6.67 -7.18 -12.87
CA GLY A 71 6.92 -8.62 -12.69
C GLY A 71 8.21 -8.95 -11.92
N LEU A 72 8.82 -7.95 -11.27
CA LEU A 72 10.07 -8.05 -10.51
C LEU A 72 9.83 -8.33 -9.03
N ALA A 73 8.78 -9.08 -8.70
CA ALA A 73 8.39 -9.47 -7.33
C ALA A 73 9.40 -10.41 -6.62
N GLY A 74 10.68 -10.42 -7.02
CA GLY A 74 11.70 -11.35 -6.54
C GLY A 74 12.92 -10.72 -5.85
N LYS A 75 13.07 -9.39 -5.80
CA LYS A 75 14.19 -8.78 -5.05
C LYS A 75 13.74 -7.53 -4.32
N LEU A 76 13.34 -7.73 -3.06
CA LEU A 76 13.45 -6.66 -2.09
C LEU A 76 14.93 -6.31 -1.87
N PRO A 77 15.27 -5.02 -1.65
CA PRO A 77 16.58 -4.66 -1.15
C PRO A 77 16.71 -5.26 0.26
N THR A 78 17.63 -6.20 0.42
CA THR A 78 18.10 -6.60 1.75
C THR A 78 18.71 -5.36 2.38
N ALA A 79 18.03 -4.79 3.38
CA ALA A 79 18.64 -3.80 4.25
C ALA A 79 19.89 -4.44 4.85
N ALA A 80 21.07 -3.97 4.42
CA ALA A 80 22.33 -4.38 4.98
C ALA A 80 22.34 -4.02 6.48
N PRO A 81 22.77 -4.92 7.37
CA PRO A 81 22.95 -4.54 8.76
C PRO A 81 24.07 -3.51 8.84
N ALA A 82 23.80 -2.40 9.52
CA ALA A 82 24.80 -1.41 9.88
C ALA A 82 25.97 -2.13 10.57
N ALA A 83 27.15 -2.05 9.96
CA ALA A 83 28.37 -2.54 10.53
C ALA A 83 28.67 -1.76 11.83
N VAL A 84 28.36 -2.38 12.97
CA VAL A 84 28.97 -2.03 14.24
C VAL A 84 30.43 -2.52 14.16
N GLY A 85 31.31 -1.61 13.77
CA GLY A 85 32.77 -1.78 13.79
C GLY A 85 33.39 -0.75 14.71
N LYS A 86 33.87 -1.22 15.87
CA LYS A 86 34.63 -0.48 16.88
C LYS A 86 35.97 -0.02 16.31
N HIS A 87 36.35 1.24 16.55
CA HIS A 87 37.59 1.67 17.20
C HIS A 87 37.56 3.17 17.46
#